data_AF-A0A0N4YHR3-F1
#
_entry.id   AF-A0A0N4YHR3-F1
#
_cell.length_a   1.000
_cell.length_b   1.000
_cell.length_c   1.000
_cell.angle_alpha   90.00
_cell.angle_beta   90.00
_cell.angle_gamma   90.00
#
_symmetry.space_group_name_H-M   'P 1'
#
loop_
_entity.id
_entity.type
_entity.pdbx_description
1 polymer ?
#
loop_
_entity_poly.entity_id
_entity_poly.type
_entity_poly.pdbx_seq_one_letter_code
_entity_poly.pdbx_strand_id
1 'polypeptide(L)' 'MAKQDFEPIDYFGPVVVAAIFAVALLLISFFVINFFCITKYDDITKFEKV' A
#
# COMPACT_ATOMS: atom_id res chain seq x y z
N MET A 1 -27.19 -12.51 25.44
CA MET A 1 -26.02 -11.87 24.82
C MET A 1 -26.39 -10.41 24.62
N ALA A 2 -25.70 -9.47 25.28
CA ALA A 2 -25.93 -8.05 25.03
C ALA A 2 -25.58 -7.78 23.56
N LYS A 3 -26.49 -7.16 22.82
CA LYS A 3 -26.29 -6.83 21.41
C LYS A 3 -25.36 -5.61 21.38
N GLN A 4 -24.24 -5.71 20.68
CA GLN A 4 -23.37 -4.56 20.48
C GLN A 4 -24.08 -3.62 19.50
N ASP A 5 -24.30 -2.38 19.93
CA ASP A 5 -24.77 -1.32 19.04
C ASP A 5 -23.57 -0.83 18.22
N PHE A 6 -23.71 -0.88 16.90
CA PHE A 6 -22.67 -0.45 15.97
C PHE A 6 -23.07 0.87 15.35
N GLU A 7 -22.16 1.82 15.43
CA GLU A 7 -22.27 3.09 14.71
C GLU A 7 -21.65 2.94 13.31
N PRO A 8 -22.04 3.78 12.34
CA PRO A 8 -21.46 3.73 10.99
C PRO A 8 -19.93 3.79 10.97
N ILE A 9 -19.30 4.45 11.95
CA ILE A 9 -17.84 4.58 12.07
C ILE A 9 -17.14 3.25 12.36
N ASP A 10 -17.79 2.32 13.07
CA ASP A 10 -17.21 1.02 13.44
C ASP A 10 -16.90 0.16 12.21
N TYR A 11 -17.57 0.43 11.09
CA TYR A 11 -17.37 -0.27 9.82
C TYR A 11 -16.21 0.30 8.99
N PHE A 12 -15.61 1.43 9.37
CA PHE A 12 -14.53 2.07 8.59
C PHE A 12 -13.15 1.47 8.85
N GLY A 13 -12.99 0.59 9.86
CA GLY A 13 -11.72 -0.07 10.17
C GLY A 13 -10.98 -0.60 8.93
N PRO A 14 -11.63 -1.42 8.08
CA PRO A 14 -11.01 -1.92 6.84
C PRO A 14 -10.57 -0.82 5.88
N VAL A 15 -11.33 0.28 5.76
CA VAL A 15 -11.02 1.41 4.88
C VAL A 15 -9.77 2.15 5.38
N VAL A 16 -9.70 2.42 6.69
CA VAL A 16 -8.55 3.08 7.32
C VAL A 16 -7.30 2.23 7.18
N VAL A 17 -7.38 0.92 7.44
CA VAL A 17 -6.24 0.01 7.30
C VAL A 17 -5.74 -0.04 5.85
N ALA A 18 -6.65 -0.13 4.88
CA ALA A 18 -6.29 -0.11 3.47
C ALA A 18 -5.61 1.20 3.06
N ALA A 19 -6.11 2.34 3.55
CA ALA A 19 -5.50 3.65 3.30
C ALA A 19 -4.08 3.75 3.88
N ILE A 20 -3.89 3.32 5.14
CA ILE A 20 -2.57 3.32 5.79
C ILE A 20 -1.59 2.42 5.01
N PHE A 21 -2.03 1.22 4.61
CA PHE A 21 -1.21 0.30 3.84
C PHE A 21 -0.81 0.89 2.48
N ALA A 22 -1.75 1.49 1.75
CA ALA A 22 -1.48 2.13 0.47
C ALA A 22 -0.48 3.29 0.61
N VAL A 23 -0.63 4.12 1.64
CA VAL A 23 0.32 5.21 1.92
C VAL A 23 1.69 4.65 2.27
N ALA A 24 1.78 3.61 3.11
CA ALA A 24 3.05 2.98 3.45
C ALA A 24 3.76 2.42 2.21
N LEU A 25 3.03 1.71 1.33
CA LEU A 25 3.57 1.22 0.07
C LEU A 25 4.06 2.36 -0.83
N LEU A 26 3.31 3.45 -0.94
CA LEU A 26 3.71 4.62 -1.71
C LEU A 26 5.00 5.23 -1.18
N LEU A 27 5.09 5.43 0.14
CA LEU A 27 6.26 6.02 0.79
C LEU A 27 7.49 5.13 0.62
N ILE A 28 7.36 3.81 0.84
CA ILE A 28 8.47 2.87 0.65
C ILE A 28 8.90 2.82 -0.82
N SER A 29 7.94 2.77 -1.74
CA SER A 29 8.25 2.71 -3.18
C SER A 29 8.96 3.97 -3.65
N PHE A 30 8.46 5.15 -3.24
CA PHE A 30 9.00 6.43 -3.67
C PHE A 30 10.32 6.76 -2.96
N PHE A 31 10.40 6.67 -1.64
CA PHE A 31 11.57 7.12 -0.87
C PHE A 31 12.66 6.07 -0.71
N VAL A 32 12.31 4.78 -0.68
CA VAL A 32 13.28 3.71 -0.45
C VAL A 32 13.65 3.04 -1.76
N ILE A 33 12.70 2.42 -2.45
CA ILE A 33 12.99 1.60 -3.63
C ILE A 33 13.52 2.46 -4.78
N ASN A 34 12.85 3.57 -5.09
CA ASN A 34 13.28 4.43 -6.20
C ASN A 34 14.68 5.04 -5.97
N PHE A 35 14.96 5.55 -4.77
CA PHE A 35 16.23 6.24 -4.50
C PHE A 35 17.40 5.29 -4.22
N PHE A 36 17.17 4.17 -3.54
CA PHE A 36 18.25 3.29 -3.11
C PHE A 36 18.39 2.03 -3.96
N CYS A 37 17.31 1.56 -4.57
CA CYS A 37 17.27 0.25 -5.25
C CYS A 37 17.08 0.35 -6.77
N ILE A 38 16.83 1.54 -7.33
CA ILE A 38 16.77 1.76 -8.77
C ILE A 38 17.93 2.66 -9.18
N THR A 39 18.88 2.09 -9.90
CA THR A 39 19.99 2.82 -10.50
C THR A 39 19.78 2.99 -12.00
N LYS A 40 20.41 4.01 -12.60
CA LYS A 40 20.37 4.24 -14.06
C LYS A 40 21.02 3.12 -14.89
N TYR A 41 21.64 2.15 -14.22
CA TYR A 41 22.32 1.01 -14.81
C TYR A 41 21.55 -0.30 -14.60
N ASP A 42 20.44 -0.27 -13.87
CA ASP A 42 19.63 -1.46 -13.66
C ASP A 42 18.94 -1.87 -14.96
N ASP A 43 18.82 -3.17 -15.17
CA ASP A 43 18.14 -3.72 -16.33
C ASP A 43 16.68 -3.28 -16.33
N ILE A 44 16.24 -2.75 -17.48
CA ILE A 44 14.84 -2.40 -17.68
C ILE A 44 14.01 -3.68 -17.52
N THR A 45 13.01 -3.66 -16.65
CA THR A 45 12.02 -4.73 -16.53
C THR A 45 11.39 -5.00 -17.89
N LYS A 46 11.84 -6.05 -18.57
CA LYS A 46 11.25 -6.53 -19.81
C LYS A 46 10.19 -7.57 -19.46
N PHE A 47 8.94 -7.20 -19.57
CA PHE A 47 7.86 -8.17 -19.55
C PHE A 47 7.97 -9.05 -20.80
N GLU A 48 7.79 -10.35 -20.64
CA GLU A 48 7.72 -11.27 -21.77
C GLU A 48 6.64 -10.79 -22.75
N LYS A 49 7.00 -10.76 -24.04
CA LYS A 49 6.03 -10.51 -25.09
C LYS A 49 5.21 -11.78 -25.26
N VAL A 50 3.88 -11.65 -25.15
CA VAL A 50 2.90 -12.67 -25.51
C VAL A 50 2.96 -12.94 -27.01
#